data_AF-F8ALX3-F1
#
_entry.id   AF-F8ALX3-F1
#
_cell.length_a   1.000
_cell.length_b   1.000
_cell.length_c   1.000
_cell.angle_alpha   90.00
_cell.angle_beta   90.00
_cell.angle_gamma   90.00
#
_symmetry.space_group_name_H-M   'P 1'
#
loop_
_entity.id
_entity.type
_entity.pdbx_description
1 polymer ?
#
loop_
_entity_poly.entity_id
_entity_poly.type
_entity_poly.pdbx_seq_one_letter_code
_entity_poly.pdbx_strand_id
1 'polypeptide(L)'
;MILSIDIGSTTTKMVIMDDKHNIQDYVIKNVGVVIEEEDILNIVKEFEKNYNIDKMVATGYGRHKLSFVDKVVPEVIALGKGAHYFFEGARGVIDIGGQDSKVLKINDKGDVLDFILSDKCAAGTGKFLEKCIDILKIDDDLNNYKSDNIAKISSMCAVFAESEIISLLSKKTPKEDILMGVYESISNRIVPMVNKLKLNNIVFSGGVAKNSVLIESLEKRLNKKLLVPKEPQIVCCVGASLMV
;
A
#
# COMPACT_ATOMS: atom_id res chain seq x y z
N MET A 1 17.14 18.92 7.07
CA MET A 1 16.53 17.72 6.46
C MET A 1 15.01 17.76 6.61
N ILE A 2 14.27 17.01 5.79
CA ILE A 2 12.79 16.96 5.83
C ILE A 2 12.35 15.59 6.36
N LEU A 3 11.58 15.57 7.44
CA LEU A 3 10.95 14.36 7.97
C LEU A 3 9.49 14.29 7.52
N SER A 4 9.12 13.26 6.77
CA SER A 4 7.73 12.97 6.46
C SER A 4 7.18 11.88 7.36
N ILE A 5 5.91 12.02 7.75
CA ILE A 5 5.18 11.11 8.63
C ILE A 5 3.88 10.70 7.93
N ASP A 6 3.73 9.44 7.55
CA ASP A 6 2.51 8.87 6.98
C ASP A 6 1.83 7.97 8.01
N ILE A 7 0.74 8.48 8.61
CA ILE A 7 -0.11 7.72 9.51
C ILE A 7 -1.22 7.05 8.69
N GLY A 8 -0.97 5.82 8.26
CA GLY A 8 -1.95 5.00 7.56
C GLY A 8 -2.99 4.39 8.50
N SER A 9 -3.92 3.63 7.94
CA SER A 9 -4.94 2.91 8.73
C SER A 9 -4.36 1.75 9.56
N THR A 10 -3.31 1.10 9.07
CA THR A 10 -2.66 -0.06 9.73
C THR A 10 -1.20 0.15 10.09
N THR A 11 -0.50 1.07 9.42
CA THR A 11 0.93 1.32 9.63
C THR A 11 1.24 2.81 9.69
N THR A 12 2.26 3.15 10.47
CA THR A 12 2.86 4.49 10.52
C THR A 12 4.25 4.40 9.93
N LYS A 13 4.54 5.25 8.94
CA LYS A 13 5.83 5.31 8.26
C LYS A 13 6.45 6.68 8.49
N MET A 14 7.76 6.73 8.66
CA MET A 14 8.51 7.99 8.61
C MET A 14 9.71 7.86 7.71
N VAL A 15 10.02 8.91 6.95
CA VAL A 15 11.18 8.98 6.06
C VAL A 15 11.87 10.32 6.26
N ILE A 16 13.19 10.29 6.49
CA ILE A 16 14.03 11.48 6.54
C ILE A 16 14.79 11.62 5.21
N MET A 17 14.70 12.80 4.60
CA MET A 17 15.38 13.11 3.33
C MET A 17 16.30 14.32 3.48
N ASP A 18 17.43 14.29 2.77
CA ASP A 18 18.35 15.41 2.69
C ASP A 18 17.84 16.52 1.73
N ASP A 19 18.60 17.60 1.63
CA ASP A 19 18.32 18.76 0.76
C ASP A 19 18.37 18.43 -0.74
N LYS A 20 19.00 17.32 -1.11
CA LYS A 20 19.05 16.77 -2.48
C LYS A 20 17.97 15.73 -2.73
N HIS A 21 17.02 15.59 -1.79
CA HIS A 21 15.96 14.60 -1.81
C HIS A 21 16.43 13.14 -1.77
N ASN A 22 17.62 12.85 -1.26
CA ASN A 22 18.03 11.46 -1.01
C ASN A 22 17.44 10.97 0.31
N ILE A 23 16.90 9.75 0.30
CA ILE A 23 16.44 9.06 1.50
C ILE A 23 17.67 8.70 2.36
N GLN A 24 17.72 9.24 3.58
CA GLN A 24 18.80 8.92 4.53
C GLN A 24 18.41 7.74 5.42
N ASP A 25 17.15 7.71 5.88
CA ASP A 25 16.64 6.67 6.76
C ASP A 25 15.11 6.61 6.72
N TYR A 26 14.53 5.51 7.19
CA TYR A 26 13.10 5.35 7.33
C TYR A 26 12.74 4.33 8.41
N VAL A 27 11.55 4.49 9.00
CA VAL A 27 10.97 3.51 9.92
C VAL A 27 9.55 3.18 9.51
N ILE A 28 9.16 1.92 9.72
CA ILE A 28 7.80 1.44 9.55
C ILE A 28 7.37 0.79 10.87
N LYS A 29 6.25 1.25 11.43
CA LYS A 29 5.62 0.68 12.62
C LYS A 29 4.27 0.07 12.23
N ASN A 30 4.00 -1.12 12.74
CA ASN A 30 2.73 -1.83 12.53
C ASN A 30 1.62 -1.30 13.47
N VAL A 31 1.49 0.02 13.54
CA VAL A 31 0.45 0.73 14.26
C VAL A 31 -0.03 1.85 13.35
N GLY A 32 -1.32 1.82 13.00
CA GLY A 32 -1.93 2.81 12.12
C GLY A 32 -2.57 3.96 12.89
N VAL A 33 -3.75 4.39 12.45
CA VAL A 33 -4.46 5.58 12.97
C VAL A 33 -4.69 5.57 14.48
N VAL A 34 -4.68 4.42 15.15
CA VAL A 34 -4.81 4.33 16.61
C VAL A 34 -3.58 4.80 17.38
N ILE A 35 -2.46 5.08 16.69
CA ILE A 35 -1.28 5.67 17.31
C ILE A 35 -1.60 7.08 17.85
N GLU A 36 -1.05 7.38 19.02
CA GLU A 36 -1.19 8.68 19.66
C GLU A 36 -0.03 9.62 19.27
N GLU A 37 -0.26 10.92 19.35
CA GLU A 37 0.73 11.94 18.96
C GLU A 37 2.02 11.84 19.78
N GLU A 38 1.92 11.46 21.06
CA GLU A 38 3.08 11.28 21.96
C GLU A 38 3.99 10.11 21.52
N ASP A 39 3.41 9.00 21.07
CA ASP A 39 4.19 7.87 20.54
C ASP A 39 4.94 8.26 19.27
N ILE A 40 4.31 9.08 18.42
CA ILE A 40 4.92 9.62 17.21
C ILE A 40 6.08 10.55 17.57
N LEU A 41 5.90 11.46 18.54
CA LEU A 41 6.96 12.33 19.02
C LEU A 41 8.16 11.53 19.57
N ASN A 42 7.92 10.40 20.23
CA ASN A 42 9.01 9.53 20.68
C ASN A 42 9.81 8.95 19.51
N ILE A 43 9.15 8.57 18.41
CA ILE A 43 9.85 8.13 17.20
C ILE A 43 10.60 9.29 16.54
N VAL A 44 10.01 10.49 16.49
CA VAL A 44 10.67 11.70 15.96
C VAL A 44 11.96 11.99 16.74
N LYS A 45 11.93 11.92 18.08
CA LYS A 45 13.12 12.09 18.92
C LYS A 45 14.24 11.11 18.61
N GLU A 46 13.93 9.89 18.16
CA GLU A 46 14.96 8.94 17.72
C GLU A 46 15.64 9.39 16.42
N PHE A 47 14.92 10.03 15.49
CA PHE A 47 15.52 10.66 14.31
C PHE A 47 16.37 11.87 14.71
N GLU A 48 15.89 12.72 15.62
CA GLU A 48 16.61 13.92 16.07
C GLU A 48 17.97 13.63 16.72
N LYS A 49 18.20 12.40 17.22
CA LYS A 49 19.52 11.97 17.72
C LYS A 49 20.59 11.93 16.63
N ASN A 50 20.19 11.66 15.38
CA ASN A 50 21.12 11.43 14.26
C ASN A 50 20.99 12.48 13.15
N TYR A 51 19.86 13.21 13.09
CA TYR A 51 19.50 14.09 11.99
C TYR A 51 19.00 15.44 12.50
N ASN A 52 19.42 16.53 11.87
CA ASN A 52 18.85 17.86 12.12
C ASN A 52 17.61 18.07 11.22
N ILE A 53 16.42 18.00 11.83
CA ILE A 53 15.15 18.12 11.13
C ILE A 53 14.79 19.60 11.01
N ASP A 54 14.71 20.10 9.79
CA ASP A 54 14.36 21.51 9.52
C ASP A 54 12.86 21.71 9.31
N LYS A 55 12.20 20.69 8.73
CA LYS A 55 10.77 20.69 8.44
C LYS A 55 10.17 19.30 8.61
N MET A 56 8.92 19.26 9.04
CA MET A 56 8.12 18.06 9.19
C MET A 56 6.83 18.16 8.37
N VAL A 57 6.45 17.05 7.73
CA VAL A 57 5.23 16.97 6.92
C VAL A 57 4.44 15.71 7.25
N ALA A 58 3.13 15.87 7.44
CA ALA A 58 2.22 14.75 7.69
C ALA A 58 1.39 14.38 6.45
N THR A 59 1.18 13.08 6.26
CA THR A 59 0.24 12.52 5.29
C THR A 59 -0.43 11.25 5.83
N GLY A 60 -1.26 10.61 5.02
CA GLY A 60 -2.05 9.45 5.43
C GLY A 60 -3.38 9.80 6.11
N TYR A 61 -4.05 8.77 6.61
CA TYR A 61 -5.36 8.83 7.26
C TYR A 61 -5.33 9.67 8.55
N GLY A 62 -4.30 9.48 9.37
CA GLY A 62 -4.13 10.16 10.66
C GLY A 62 -3.44 11.53 10.59
N ARG A 63 -3.13 12.06 9.40
CA ARG A 63 -2.30 13.27 9.23
C ARG A 63 -2.71 14.50 10.02
N HIS A 64 -4.00 14.65 10.32
CA HIS A 64 -4.55 15.79 11.08
C HIS A 64 -4.44 15.60 12.60
N LYS A 65 -3.93 14.46 13.08
CA LYS A 65 -3.62 14.22 14.49
C LYS A 65 -2.34 14.92 14.96
N LEU A 66 -1.47 15.32 14.04
CA LEU A 66 -0.17 15.89 14.36
C LEU A 66 -0.27 17.41 14.36
N SER A 67 -0.07 18.01 15.54
CA SER A 67 -0.09 19.45 15.76
C SER A 67 1.28 20.11 15.53
N PHE A 68 2.36 19.33 15.59
CA PHE A 68 3.74 19.83 15.50
C PHE A 68 4.32 19.87 14.08
N VAL A 69 3.57 19.45 13.05
CA VAL A 69 4.07 19.40 11.67
C VAL A 69 3.89 20.74 10.95
N ASP A 70 4.85 21.12 10.12
CA ASP A 70 4.82 22.36 9.34
C ASP A 70 3.79 22.32 8.20
N LYS A 71 3.51 21.13 7.68
CA LYS A 71 2.60 20.95 6.54
C LYS A 71 1.84 19.64 6.62
N VAL A 72 0.59 19.68 6.18
CA VAL A 72 -0.24 18.49 5.98
C VAL A 72 -0.52 18.33 4.49
N VAL A 73 -0.25 17.13 3.95
CA VAL A 73 -0.37 16.82 2.53
C VAL A 73 -1.38 15.68 2.31
N PRO A 74 -2.35 15.82 1.39
CA PRO A 74 -3.23 14.72 1.01
C PRO A 74 -2.47 13.54 0.43
N GLU A 75 -2.76 12.33 0.93
CA GLU A 75 -2.08 11.08 0.56
C GLU A 75 -2.10 10.81 -0.95
N VAL A 76 -3.23 11.09 -1.61
CA VAL A 76 -3.39 10.89 -3.06
C VAL A 76 -2.35 11.70 -3.85
N ILE A 77 -2.09 12.95 -3.44
CA ILE A 77 -1.13 13.82 -4.14
C ILE A 77 0.30 13.38 -3.83
N ALA A 78 0.58 13.05 -2.57
CA ALA A 78 1.88 12.54 -2.16
C ALA A 78 2.23 11.24 -2.91
N LEU A 79 1.31 10.27 -3.00
CA LEU A 79 1.52 9.03 -3.76
C LEU A 79 1.95 9.27 -5.21
N GLY A 80 1.34 10.24 -5.90
CA GLY A 80 1.71 10.59 -7.27
C GLY A 80 3.15 11.12 -7.36
N LYS A 81 3.55 12.01 -6.45
CA LYS A 81 4.92 12.55 -6.38
C LYS A 81 5.94 11.47 -6.02
N GLY A 82 5.62 10.62 -5.05
CA GLY A 82 6.48 9.52 -4.62
C GLY A 82 6.70 8.49 -5.74
N ALA A 83 5.64 8.13 -6.45
CA ALA A 83 5.73 7.20 -7.58
C ALA A 83 6.65 7.73 -8.69
N HIS A 84 6.53 9.02 -9.02
CA HIS A 84 7.41 9.67 -10.00
C HIS A 84 8.86 9.77 -9.53
N TYR A 85 9.10 10.01 -8.23
CA TYR A 85 10.44 10.00 -7.65
C TYR A 85 11.14 8.65 -7.81
N PHE A 86 10.46 7.54 -7.49
CA PHE A 86 11.05 6.21 -7.65
C PHE A 86 11.20 5.80 -9.11
N PHE A 87 10.27 6.24 -9.97
CA PHE A 87 10.25 5.90 -11.39
C PHE A 87 9.78 7.10 -12.22
N GLU A 88 10.71 7.83 -12.83
CA GLU A 88 10.41 9.04 -13.62
C GLU A 88 9.39 8.79 -14.76
N GLY A 89 9.40 7.57 -15.31
CA GLY A 89 8.48 7.10 -16.35
C GLY A 89 7.07 6.71 -15.86
N ALA A 90 6.78 6.80 -14.55
CA ALA A 90 5.49 6.42 -13.98
C ALA A 90 4.34 7.25 -14.57
N ARG A 91 3.23 6.58 -14.91
CA ARG A 91 1.99 7.23 -15.40
C ARG A 91 0.74 6.74 -14.68
N GLY A 92 0.89 5.76 -13.80
CA GLY A 92 -0.16 5.32 -12.91
C GLY A 92 0.38 4.78 -11.61
N VAL A 93 -0.47 4.75 -10.59
CA VAL A 93 -0.17 4.16 -9.29
C VAL A 93 -1.31 3.22 -8.91
N ILE A 94 -0.97 2.03 -8.45
CA ILE A 94 -1.85 1.18 -7.64
C ILE A 94 -1.28 1.28 -6.22
N ASP A 95 -2.10 1.63 -5.25
CA ASP A 95 -1.74 1.57 -3.84
C ASP A 95 -2.76 0.69 -3.12
N ILE A 96 -2.29 -0.39 -2.50
CA ILE A 96 -3.16 -1.27 -1.70
C ILE A 96 -2.66 -1.20 -0.25
N GLY A 97 -3.40 -0.42 0.54
CA GLY A 97 -3.21 -0.28 1.97
C GLY A 97 -3.99 -1.32 2.77
N GLY A 98 -4.07 -1.11 4.08
CA GLY A 98 -4.78 -2.01 4.98
C GLY A 98 -6.30 -1.95 4.80
N GLN A 99 -6.88 -0.76 4.78
CA GLN A 99 -8.35 -0.57 4.77
C GLN A 99 -8.92 -0.04 3.45
N ASP A 100 -8.07 0.40 2.53
CA ASP A 100 -8.52 0.92 1.24
C ASP A 100 -7.57 0.48 0.11
N SER A 101 -7.99 0.79 -1.12
CA SER A 101 -7.14 0.68 -2.29
C SER A 101 -7.36 1.88 -3.19
N LYS A 102 -6.29 2.35 -3.81
CA LYS A 102 -6.27 3.56 -4.63
C LYS A 102 -5.65 3.23 -5.98
N VAL A 103 -6.25 3.79 -7.02
CA VAL A 103 -5.70 3.71 -8.37
C VAL A 103 -5.65 5.12 -8.93
N LEU A 104 -4.46 5.60 -9.27
CA LEU A 104 -4.19 6.99 -9.63
C LEU A 104 -3.64 7.05 -11.05
N LYS A 105 -4.09 8.05 -11.81
CA LYS A 105 -3.48 8.48 -13.07
C LYS A 105 -2.64 9.72 -12.81
N ILE A 106 -1.38 9.71 -13.24
CA ILE A 106 -0.46 10.83 -13.03
C ILE A 106 0.14 11.33 -14.35
N ASN A 107 0.52 12.61 -14.40
CA ASN A 107 1.27 13.19 -15.51
C ASN A 107 2.77 12.88 -15.41
N ASP A 108 3.55 13.42 -16.33
CA ASP A 108 5.01 13.31 -16.40
C ASP A 108 5.77 14.08 -15.30
N LYS A 109 5.07 14.80 -14.42
CA LYS A 109 5.60 15.50 -13.25
C LYS A 109 5.12 14.90 -11.93
N GLY A 110 4.42 13.76 -11.98
CA GLY A 110 3.82 13.12 -10.82
C GLY A 110 2.58 13.81 -10.25
N ASP A 111 1.98 14.78 -10.97
CA ASP A 111 0.71 15.38 -10.56
C ASP A 111 -0.45 14.46 -10.89
N VAL A 112 -1.41 14.34 -9.97
CA VAL A 112 -2.58 13.47 -10.12
C VAL A 112 -3.60 14.11 -11.07
N LEU A 113 -3.94 13.39 -12.13
CA LEU A 113 -4.92 13.80 -13.14
C LEU A 113 -6.31 13.25 -12.84
N ASP A 114 -6.38 12.02 -12.32
CA ASP A 114 -7.62 11.33 -11.97
C ASP A 114 -7.30 10.22 -10.97
N PHE A 115 -8.27 9.83 -10.15
CA PHE A 115 -8.08 8.73 -9.20
C PHE A 115 -9.40 8.02 -8.87
N ILE A 116 -9.29 6.75 -8.48
CA ILE A 116 -10.39 5.96 -7.94
C ILE A 116 -9.95 5.46 -6.57
N LEU A 117 -10.76 5.77 -5.56
CA LEU A 117 -10.63 5.28 -4.19
C LEU A 117 -11.67 4.19 -3.92
N SER A 118 -11.25 3.07 -3.36
CA SER A 118 -12.11 2.02 -2.81
C SER A 118 -11.86 1.89 -1.31
N ASP A 119 -12.64 2.63 -0.52
CA ASP A 119 -12.52 2.75 0.95
C ASP A 119 -13.69 2.13 1.74
N LYS A 120 -14.83 1.88 1.08
CA LYS A 120 -16.03 1.27 1.70
C LYS A 120 -16.06 -0.25 1.64
N CYS A 121 -15.08 -0.89 1.00
CA CYS A 121 -15.08 -2.33 0.76
C CYS A 121 -13.71 -2.94 1.03
N ALA A 122 -13.67 -3.92 1.94
CA ALA A 122 -12.45 -4.59 2.34
C ALA A 122 -11.89 -5.58 1.29
N ALA A 123 -12.69 -6.06 0.34
CA ALA A 123 -12.32 -7.19 -0.53
C ALA A 123 -11.07 -6.95 -1.42
N GLY A 124 -10.66 -5.69 -1.61
CA GLY A 124 -9.46 -5.33 -2.37
C GLY A 124 -8.24 -4.98 -1.51
N THR A 125 -8.30 -5.11 -0.19
CA THR A 125 -7.35 -4.46 0.73
C THR A 125 -6.48 -5.47 1.48
N GLY A 126 -5.41 -4.97 2.11
CA GLY A 126 -4.54 -5.78 2.95
C GLY A 126 -5.28 -6.45 4.12
N LYS A 127 -6.30 -5.81 4.69
CA LYS A 127 -7.06 -6.39 5.80
C LYS A 127 -7.84 -7.64 5.41
N PHE A 128 -8.35 -7.69 4.18
CA PHE A 128 -8.97 -8.90 3.65
C PHE A 128 -7.94 -10.02 3.47
N LEU A 129 -6.76 -9.69 2.93
CA LEU A 129 -5.68 -10.65 2.78
C LEU A 129 -5.23 -11.22 4.14
N GLU A 130 -4.96 -10.36 5.13
CA GLU A 130 -4.63 -10.76 6.51
C GLU A 130 -5.66 -11.75 7.07
N LYS A 131 -6.95 -11.42 6.94
CA LYS A 131 -8.02 -12.27 7.48
C LYS A 131 -8.13 -13.62 6.77
N CYS A 132 -7.86 -13.66 5.46
CA CYS A 132 -7.81 -14.92 4.73
C CYS A 132 -6.63 -15.79 5.17
N ILE A 133 -5.46 -15.19 5.37
CA ILE A 133 -4.25 -15.86 5.91
C ILE A 133 -4.56 -16.48 7.28
N ASP A 134 -5.20 -15.71 8.17
CA ASP A 134 -5.61 -16.17 9.50
C ASP A 134 -6.56 -17.38 9.43
N ILE A 135 -7.55 -17.35 8.53
CA ILE A 135 -8.50 -18.46 8.32
C ILE A 135 -7.77 -19.70 7.78
N LEU A 136 -6.86 -19.51 6.82
CA LEU A 136 -6.06 -20.59 6.24
C LEU A 136 -5.05 -21.17 7.23
N LYS A 137 -4.70 -20.43 8.30
CA LYS A 137 -3.67 -20.81 9.29
C LYS A 137 -2.35 -21.16 8.57
N ILE A 138 -1.88 -20.23 7.75
CA ILE A 138 -0.59 -20.33 7.07
C ILE A 138 0.40 -19.36 7.72
N ASP A 139 1.68 -19.69 7.65
CA ASP A 139 2.75 -18.85 8.16
C ASP A 139 2.97 -17.61 7.27
N ASP A 140 3.84 -16.70 7.75
CA ASP A 140 4.10 -15.41 7.11
C ASP A 140 4.82 -15.54 5.76
N ASP A 141 5.46 -16.68 5.45
CA ASP A 141 6.13 -16.88 4.16
C ASP A 141 5.15 -17.38 3.10
N LEU A 142 4.29 -16.45 2.68
CA LEU A 142 3.22 -16.67 1.71
C LEU A 142 3.72 -17.21 0.36
N ASN A 143 5.00 -17.04 0.03
CA ASN A 143 5.57 -17.56 -1.22
C ASN A 143 5.61 -19.09 -1.24
N ASN A 144 5.62 -19.75 -0.07
CA ASN A 144 5.56 -21.21 0.05
C ASN A 144 4.19 -21.78 -0.35
N TYR A 145 3.16 -20.93 -0.45
CA TYR A 145 1.78 -21.32 -0.73
C TYR A 145 1.35 -20.91 -2.15
N LYS A 146 2.30 -20.90 -3.09
CA LYS A 146 2.03 -20.66 -4.51
C LYS A 146 1.58 -21.94 -5.20
N SER A 147 0.53 -21.84 -6.02
CA SER A 147 0.01 -22.95 -6.82
C SER A 147 -0.28 -22.49 -8.25
N ASP A 148 -0.20 -23.43 -9.19
CA ASP A 148 -0.69 -23.23 -10.56
C ASP A 148 -2.23 -23.36 -10.65
N ASN A 149 -2.84 -23.99 -9.64
CA ASN A 149 -4.29 -24.10 -9.52
C ASN A 149 -4.86 -22.92 -8.75
N ILE A 150 -6.03 -22.44 -9.17
CA ILE A 150 -6.73 -21.33 -8.53
C ILE A 150 -8.09 -21.84 -8.07
N ALA A 151 -8.29 -21.91 -6.76
CA ALA A 151 -9.61 -22.23 -6.22
C ALA A 151 -10.58 -21.09 -6.53
N LYS A 152 -11.77 -21.44 -7.00
CA LYS A 152 -12.78 -20.44 -7.35
C LYS A 152 -13.42 -19.86 -6.09
N ILE A 153 -13.21 -18.57 -5.87
CA ILE A 153 -13.93 -17.76 -4.88
C ILE A 153 -14.88 -16.84 -5.67
N SER A 154 -16.19 -17.10 -5.61
CA SER A 154 -17.21 -16.38 -6.36
C SER A 154 -17.61 -15.05 -5.74
N SER A 155 -17.43 -14.91 -4.43
CA SER A 155 -17.88 -13.75 -3.69
C SER A 155 -16.96 -12.54 -3.86
N MET A 156 -17.55 -11.41 -4.28
CA MET A 156 -16.89 -10.10 -4.31
C MET A 156 -16.89 -9.40 -2.93
N CYS A 157 -17.66 -9.91 -1.97
CA CYS A 157 -17.73 -9.39 -0.61
C CYS A 157 -16.78 -10.17 0.29
N ALA A 158 -15.92 -9.47 1.05
CA ALA A 158 -14.98 -10.08 1.99
C ALA A 158 -15.67 -11.06 2.96
N VAL A 159 -16.82 -10.68 3.52
CA VAL A 159 -17.59 -11.52 4.47
C VAL A 159 -18.03 -12.85 3.86
N PHE A 160 -18.50 -12.83 2.61
CA PHE A 160 -18.92 -14.05 1.93
C PHE A 160 -17.73 -14.86 1.41
N ALA A 161 -16.66 -14.19 0.98
CA ALA A 161 -15.42 -14.85 0.60
C ALA A 161 -14.83 -15.66 1.77
N GLU A 162 -14.89 -15.15 3.00
CA GLU A 162 -14.49 -15.90 4.21
C GLU A 162 -15.29 -17.19 4.39
N SER A 163 -16.62 -17.12 4.21
CA SER A 163 -17.50 -18.30 4.30
C SER A 163 -17.18 -19.32 3.21
N GLU A 164 -16.88 -18.86 1.99
CA GLU A 164 -16.46 -19.72 0.88
C GLU A 164 -15.11 -20.39 1.16
N ILE A 165 -14.13 -19.67 1.70
CA ILE A 165 -12.82 -20.20 2.09
C ILE A 165 -12.98 -21.32 3.14
N ILE A 166 -13.81 -21.10 4.16
CA ILE A 166 -14.12 -22.13 5.17
C ILE A 166 -14.76 -23.37 4.51
N SER A 167 -15.64 -23.18 3.53
CA SER A 167 -16.23 -24.28 2.77
C SER A 167 -15.20 -25.04 1.93
N LEU A 168 -14.25 -24.34 1.30
CA LEU A 168 -13.17 -24.97 0.53
C LEU A 168 -12.23 -25.78 1.42
N LEU A 169 -11.92 -25.26 2.61
CA LEU A 169 -11.14 -25.98 3.63
C LEU A 169 -11.85 -27.25 4.12
N SER A 170 -13.17 -27.21 4.35
CA SER A 170 -13.93 -28.40 4.78
C SER A 170 -13.97 -29.49 3.70
N LYS A 171 -13.90 -29.08 2.42
CA LYS A 171 -13.74 -29.97 1.26
C LYS A 171 -12.30 -30.45 1.04
N LYS A 172 -11.36 -30.09 1.92
CA LYS A 172 -9.93 -30.42 1.83
C LYS A 172 -9.26 -29.89 0.57
N THR A 173 -9.72 -28.74 0.06
CA THR A 173 -9.02 -28.04 -1.03
C THR A 173 -7.64 -27.58 -0.52
N PRO A 174 -6.55 -27.75 -1.30
CA PRO A 174 -5.22 -27.29 -0.89
C PRO A 174 -5.20 -25.80 -0.53
N LYS A 175 -4.43 -25.42 0.50
CA LYS A 175 -4.43 -24.05 1.02
C LYS A 175 -3.83 -23.07 0.02
N GLU A 176 -2.79 -23.52 -0.68
CA GLU A 176 -2.12 -22.84 -1.77
C GLU A 176 -3.09 -22.49 -2.90
N ASP A 177 -3.97 -23.42 -3.30
CA ASP A 177 -5.00 -23.18 -4.32
C ASP A 177 -6.01 -22.13 -3.84
N ILE A 178 -6.40 -22.18 -2.56
CA ILE A 178 -7.31 -21.20 -1.96
C ILE A 178 -6.66 -19.81 -1.90
N LEU A 179 -5.39 -19.73 -1.50
CA LEU A 179 -4.65 -18.48 -1.43
C LEU A 179 -4.51 -17.83 -2.83
N MET A 180 -4.27 -18.63 -3.87
CA MET A 180 -4.32 -18.14 -5.25
C MET A 180 -5.70 -17.58 -5.62
N GLY A 181 -6.79 -18.20 -5.14
CA GLY A 181 -8.15 -17.67 -5.27
C GLY A 181 -8.36 -16.34 -4.55
N VAL A 182 -7.74 -16.15 -3.39
CA VAL A 182 -7.76 -14.88 -2.63
C VAL A 182 -7.05 -13.77 -3.42
N TYR A 183 -5.87 -14.05 -3.96
CA TYR A 183 -5.15 -13.11 -4.82
C TYR A 183 -5.95 -12.76 -6.08
N GLU A 184 -6.58 -13.75 -6.71
CA GLU A 184 -7.46 -13.54 -7.86
C GLU A 184 -8.66 -12.63 -7.51
N SER A 185 -9.23 -12.79 -6.31
CA SER A 185 -10.32 -11.94 -5.80
C SER A 185 -9.88 -10.48 -5.61
N ILE A 186 -8.70 -10.25 -5.02
CA ILE A 186 -8.11 -8.91 -4.90
C ILE A 186 -7.86 -8.31 -6.28
N SER A 187 -7.24 -9.07 -7.20
CA SER A 187 -6.98 -8.66 -8.58
C SER A 187 -8.27 -8.30 -9.33
N ASN A 188 -9.36 -9.06 -9.13
CA ASN A 188 -10.68 -8.77 -9.69
C ASN A 188 -11.24 -7.41 -9.27
N ARG A 189 -10.83 -6.89 -8.10
CA ARG A 189 -11.24 -5.57 -7.63
C ARG A 189 -10.41 -4.44 -8.25
N ILE A 190 -9.11 -4.64 -8.39
CA ILE A 190 -8.15 -3.62 -8.82
C ILE A 190 -8.14 -3.43 -10.34
N VAL A 191 -8.15 -4.51 -11.10
CA VAL A 191 -8.05 -4.49 -12.57
C VAL A 191 -9.09 -3.59 -13.25
N PRO A 192 -10.39 -3.62 -12.87
CA PRO A 192 -11.38 -2.71 -13.44
C PRO A 192 -11.07 -1.23 -13.21
N MET A 193 -10.52 -0.87 -12.04
CA MET A 193 -10.14 0.51 -11.72
C MET A 193 -8.99 0.98 -12.62
N VAL A 194 -7.98 0.13 -12.80
CA VAL A 194 -6.83 0.37 -13.68
C VAL A 194 -7.27 0.55 -15.13
N ASN A 195 -8.17 -0.32 -15.61
CA ASN A 195 -8.70 -0.26 -16.98
C ASN A 195 -9.55 1.00 -17.20
N LYS A 196 -10.37 1.39 -16.21
CA LYS A 196 -11.19 2.60 -16.28
C LYS A 196 -10.34 3.87 -16.46
N LEU A 197 -9.22 3.98 -15.73
CA LEU A 197 -8.29 5.11 -15.87
C LEU A 197 -7.30 4.97 -17.04
N LYS A 198 -7.30 3.81 -17.72
CA LYS A 198 -6.39 3.48 -18.84
C LYS A 198 -4.91 3.65 -18.45
N LEU A 199 -4.53 3.15 -17.28
CA LEU A 199 -3.18 3.35 -16.77
C LEU A 199 -2.13 2.53 -17.54
N ASN A 200 -0.93 3.10 -17.65
CA ASN A 200 0.30 2.48 -18.15
C ASN A 200 1.45 2.85 -17.20
N ASN A 201 2.61 2.18 -17.30
CA ASN A 201 3.79 2.40 -16.44
C ASN A 201 3.39 2.56 -14.97
N ILE A 202 2.86 1.47 -14.43
CA ILE A 202 2.13 1.48 -13.16
C ILE A 202 3.10 1.17 -12.03
N VAL A 203 3.20 2.09 -11.08
CA VAL A 203 3.90 1.85 -9.81
C VAL A 203 2.95 1.13 -8.85
N PHE A 204 3.39 0.05 -8.22
CA PHE A 204 2.63 -0.62 -7.17
C PHE A 204 3.22 -0.28 -5.79
N SER A 205 2.41 0.36 -4.96
CA SER A 205 2.71 0.91 -3.64
C SER A 205 1.86 0.25 -2.55
N GLY A 206 2.23 0.49 -1.29
CA GLY A 206 1.51 0.04 -0.12
C GLY A 206 2.05 -1.24 0.48
N GLY A 207 1.48 -1.67 1.60
CA GLY A 207 1.95 -2.85 2.33
C GLY A 207 1.80 -4.14 1.52
N VAL A 208 0.71 -4.26 0.76
CA VAL A 208 0.40 -5.46 -0.02
C VAL A 208 1.34 -5.60 -1.23
N ALA A 209 1.96 -4.52 -1.71
CA ALA A 209 2.96 -4.57 -2.77
C ALA A 209 4.27 -5.28 -2.37
N LYS A 210 4.41 -5.75 -1.11
CA LYS A 210 5.48 -6.67 -0.70
C LYS A 210 5.20 -8.12 -1.08
N ASN A 211 3.95 -8.46 -1.44
CA ASN A 211 3.58 -9.82 -1.81
C ASN A 211 3.91 -10.11 -3.28
N SER A 212 4.97 -10.88 -3.52
CA SER A 212 5.45 -11.20 -4.86
C SER A 212 4.42 -11.96 -5.71
N VAL A 213 3.63 -12.85 -5.08
CA VAL A 213 2.62 -13.65 -5.77
C VAL A 213 1.45 -12.78 -6.23
N LEU A 214 1.03 -11.80 -5.44
CA LEU A 214 0.00 -10.84 -5.84
C LEU A 214 0.52 -9.90 -6.93
N ILE A 215 1.80 -9.47 -6.88
CA ILE A 215 2.42 -8.72 -7.98
C ILE A 215 2.28 -9.53 -9.28
N GLU A 216 2.70 -10.79 -9.29
CA GLU A 216 2.60 -11.66 -10.47
C GLU A 216 1.14 -11.84 -10.94
N SER A 217 0.20 -12.03 -10.01
CA SER A 217 -1.24 -12.14 -10.32
C SER A 217 -1.75 -10.89 -11.02
N LEU A 218 -1.46 -9.70 -10.49
CA LEU A 218 -1.85 -8.43 -11.10
C LEU A 218 -1.18 -8.22 -12.46
N GLU A 219 0.12 -8.54 -12.59
CA GLU A 219 0.84 -8.42 -13.86
C GLU A 219 0.20 -9.30 -14.95
N LYS A 220 -0.09 -10.56 -14.63
CA LYS A 220 -0.75 -11.51 -15.54
C LYS A 220 -2.13 -11.01 -15.96
N ARG A 221 -2.92 -10.50 -15.00
CA ARG A 221 -4.28 -10.01 -15.22
C ARG A 221 -4.33 -8.70 -16.02
N LEU A 222 -3.36 -7.82 -15.81
CA LEU A 222 -3.24 -6.56 -16.53
C LEU A 222 -2.54 -6.70 -17.88
N ASN A 223 -1.84 -7.83 -18.10
CA ASN A 223 -0.90 -8.03 -19.20
C ASN A 223 0.15 -6.88 -19.26
N LYS A 224 0.68 -6.50 -18.09
CA LYS A 224 1.63 -5.40 -17.91
C LYS A 224 2.59 -5.72 -16.77
N LYS A 225 3.83 -5.26 -16.88
CA LYS A 225 4.78 -5.27 -15.75
C LYS A 225 4.49 -4.11 -14.79
N LEU A 226 4.61 -4.38 -13.50
CA LEU A 226 4.47 -3.39 -12.44
C LEU A 226 5.85 -2.91 -12.00
N LEU A 227 5.95 -1.61 -11.73
CA LEU A 227 7.14 -1.00 -11.16
C LEU A 227 6.99 -1.02 -9.64
N VAL A 228 7.84 -1.76 -8.94
CA VAL A 228 7.74 -1.91 -7.48
C VAL A 228 9.01 -1.34 -6.85
N PRO A 229 8.92 -0.27 -6.03
CA PRO A 229 10.07 0.22 -5.28
C PRO A 229 10.62 -0.85 -4.33
N LYS A 230 11.90 -0.74 -3.96
CA LYS A 230 12.52 -1.66 -2.98
C LYS A 230 11.74 -1.70 -1.67
N GLU A 231 11.26 -0.55 -1.21
CA GLU A 231 10.33 -0.45 -0.08
C GLU A 231 9.05 0.26 -0.56
N PRO A 232 7.98 -0.48 -0.88
CA PRO A 232 6.76 0.11 -1.43
C PRO A 232 5.90 0.83 -0.38
N GLN A 233 6.11 0.62 0.93
CA GLN A 233 5.31 1.28 1.96
C GLN A 233 5.67 2.76 2.18
N ILE A 234 6.85 3.20 1.73
CA ILE A 234 7.36 4.55 1.99
C ILE A 234 7.08 5.53 0.85
N VAL A 235 6.44 5.07 -0.24
CA VAL A 235 6.19 5.90 -1.44
C VAL A 235 5.44 7.18 -1.09
N CYS A 236 4.41 7.09 -0.26
CA CYS A 236 3.65 8.26 0.15
C CYS A 236 4.47 9.22 1.02
N CYS A 237 5.28 8.73 1.97
CA CYS A 237 6.20 9.57 2.75
C CYS A 237 7.15 10.36 1.85
N VAL A 238 7.82 9.66 0.93
CA VAL A 238 8.76 10.27 -0.02
C VAL A 238 8.06 11.36 -0.84
N GLY A 239 6.88 11.07 -1.35
CA GLY A 239 6.08 12.05 -2.06
C GLY A 239 5.68 13.27 -1.23
N ALA A 240 5.36 13.09 0.04
CA ALA A 240 5.03 14.19 0.95
C ALA A 240 6.26 15.07 1.23
N SER A 241 7.45 14.48 1.41
CA SER A 241 8.70 15.22 1.59
C SER A 241 9.02 16.14 0.41
N LEU A 242 8.70 15.73 -0.82
CA LEU A 242 8.95 16.51 -2.05
C LEU A 242 8.03 17.73 -2.22
N MET A 243 7.07 17.92 -1.32
CA MET A 243 6.07 18.99 -1.39
C MET A 243 6.34 20.11 -0.38
N VAL A 244 7.54 20.18 0.19
CA VAL A 244 7.89 21.00 1.36
C VAL A 244 9.09 21.89 1.07
#